data_AF-A0A6J4ZJ08-F1
#
_entry.id   AF-A0A6J4ZJ08-F1
#
_cell.length_a   1.000
_cell.length_b   1.000
_cell.length_c   1.000
_cell.angle_alpha   90.00
_cell.angle_beta   90.00
_cell.angle_gamma   90.00
#
_symmetry.space_group_name_H-M   'P 1'
#
loop_
_entity.id
_entity.type
_entity.pdbx_description
1 polymer ?
#
loop_
_entity_poly.entity_id
_entity_poly.type
_entity_poly.pdbx_seq_one_letter_code
_entity_poly.pdbx_strand_id
1 'polypeptide(L)'
;MTQTRTFRVGPLLRGLCLSLAAILPAAAHADWPDRPIHMVVPFPPGSSPDILARTISEPLAQALGQPIVIDNKTGAGGNIGTRIVAQAKPDGYTLLYTINGPLVTAPTLYKKTLGYDPLQDLAPVTLVGTSPNVLTVPGNLKNVNSVQDFVRMVKEHGSSLNYGSVGPGSSAHLAMEMFKERAGIDMAHIPYAGFPQVISAIIGGDIQAGFMVPAIAVPQTRDGKVKILAVTSLQPSDTLPGIPTMASQGYPDFEAISWNAILVPAETPMPIIERLNSELNRIINSDAVRKQMALQYFTPAASTPEALTVRIQDEKARWDQVIQKLNLSLD
;
A
#
# COMPACT_ATOMS: atom_id res chain seq x y z
N MET A 1 35.26 -91.66 14.05
CA MET A 1 36.39 -91.64 13.10
C MET A 1 35.96 -90.83 11.90
N THR A 2 36.70 -89.75 11.58
CA THR A 2 36.95 -89.19 10.22
C THR A 2 35.74 -88.90 9.31
N GLN A 3 35.61 -87.78 8.58
CA GLN A 3 36.49 -86.68 8.25
C GLN A 3 35.61 -85.66 7.50
N THR A 4 35.84 -84.39 7.74
CA THR A 4 35.31 -83.25 6.99
C THR A 4 35.80 -83.29 5.53
N ARG A 5 34.91 -83.08 4.54
CA ARG A 5 35.30 -82.62 3.20
C ARG A 5 34.39 -81.51 2.72
N THR A 6 34.98 -80.33 2.66
CA THR A 6 34.50 -79.15 1.96
C THR A 6 34.60 -79.35 0.45
N PHE A 7 33.58 -78.92 -0.28
CA PHE A 7 33.69 -78.58 -1.70
C PHE A 7 33.20 -77.15 -1.90
N ARG A 8 34.06 -76.34 -2.51
CA ARG A 8 33.78 -75.01 -3.04
C ARG A 8 33.95 -75.05 -4.55
N VAL A 9 33.38 -74.03 -5.20
CA VAL A 9 33.50 -73.59 -6.60
C VAL A 9 32.51 -74.30 -7.53
N GLY A 10 31.67 -73.62 -8.32
CA GLY A 10 31.77 -72.25 -8.83
C GLY A 10 30.51 -71.78 -9.59
N PRO A 11 30.64 -70.68 -10.36
CA PRO A 11 29.62 -69.66 -10.56
C PRO A 11 28.87 -69.85 -11.89
N LEU A 12 27.54 -69.66 -11.92
CA LEU A 12 26.79 -69.33 -13.15
C LEU A 12 25.29 -69.19 -12.80
N LEU A 13 24.87 -67.98 -12.46
CA LEU A 13 23.50 -67.52 -12.67
C LEU A 13 23.58 -66.03 -12.99
N ARG A 14 24.09 -65.76 -14.20
CA ARG A 14 23.75 -64.56 -14.96
C ARG A 14 22.33 -64.75 -15.47
N GLY A 15 21.47 -63.77 -15.21
CA GLY A 15 20.28 -63.57 -16.02
C GLY A 15 19.07 -63.17 -15.21
N LEU A 16 18.78 -61.87 -15.28
CA LEU A 16 17.43 -61.28 -15.23
C LEU A 16 16.99 -60.64 -13.89
N CYS A 17 17.79 -59.70 -13.39
CA CYS A 17 17.22 -58.58 -12.63
C CYS A 17 16.57 -57.61 -13.63
N LEU A 18 15.24 -57.71 -13.77
CA LEU A 18 14.41 -56.64 -14.35
C LEU A 18 14.68 -55.36 -13.54
N SER A 19 15.47 -54.46 -14.09
CA SER A 19 15.57 -53.07 -13.65
C SER A 19 14.26 -52.37 -14.03
N LEU A 20 13.28 -52.43 -13.12
CA LEU A 20 12.11 -51.57 -13.14
C LEU A 20 12.58 -50.17 -12.76
N ALA A 21 13.14 -49.44 -13.73
CA ALA A 21 13.38 -48.02 -13.61
C ALA A 21 12.01 -47.35 -13.44
N ALA A 22 11.69 -46.98 -12.20
CA ALA A 22 10.55 -46.15 -11.90
C ALA A 22 10.77 -44.80 -12.61
N ILE A 23 10.14 -44.65 -13.77
CA ILE A 23 9.89 -43.35 -14.39
C ILE A 23 8.90 -42.67 -13.44
N LEU A 24 9.43 -41.99 -12.42
CA LEU A 24 8.66 -40.98 -11.72
C LEU A 24 8.25 -39.98 -12.81
N PRO A 25 6.94 -39.72 -13.00
CA PRO A 25 6.55 -38.62 -13.84
C PRO A 25 7.25 -37.40 -13.25
N ALA A 26 8.08 -36.73 -14.04
CA ALA A 26 8.44 -35.36 -13.73
C ALA A 26 7.09 -34.67 -13.50
N ALA A 27 6.82 -34.28 -12.25
CA ALA A 27 5.67 -33.47 -11.96
C ALA A 27 5.81 -32.25 -12.87
N ALA A 28 5.00 -32.20 -13.93
CA ALA A 28 4.85 -31.00 -14.70
C ALA A 28 4.42 -29.96 -13.67
N HIS A 29 5.34 -29.07 -13.28
CA HIS A 29 4.95 -27.88 -12.56
C HIS A 29 3.86 -27.26 -13.45
N ALA A 30 2.62 -27.22 -12.95
CA ALA A 30 1.57 -26.51 -13.63
C ALA A 30 2.12 -25.11 -13.93
N ASP A 31 2.09 -24.70 -15.20
CA ASP A 31 2.54 -23.37 -15.59
C ASP A 31 1.68 -22.36 -14.82
N TRP A 32 2.27 -21.71 -13.82
CA TRP A 32 1.57 -20.71 -13.04
C TRP A 32 1.25 -19.50 -13.95
N PRO A 33 0.03 -18.95 -13.91
CA PRO A 33 -1.14 -19.39 -13.15
C PRO A 33 -2.11 -20.31 -13.93
N ASP A 34 -2.68 -21.31 -13.25
CA ASP A 34 -3.65 -22.28 -13.80
C ASP A 34 -5.09 -22.10 -13.27
N ARG A 35 -5.31 -21.13 -12.39
CA ARG A 35 -6.59 -20.80 -11.76
C ARG A 35 -6.65 -19.30 -11.42
N PRO A 36 -7.84 -18.76 -11.05
CA PRO A 36 -7.98 -17.37 -10.66
C PRO A 36 -7.03 -16.96 -9.53
N ILE A 37 -6.55 -15.73 -9.61
CA ILE A 37 -5.68 -15.09 -8.63
C ILE A 37 -6.53 -14.11 -7.82
N HIS A 38 -6.39 -14.13 -6.50
CA HIS A 38 -7.07 -13.23 -5.58
C HIS A 38 -6.18 -12.04 -5.23
N MET A 39 -6.64 -10.82 -5.47
CA MET A 39 -5.99 -9.57 -5.06
C MET A 39 -6.75 -8.98 -3.88
N VAL A 40 -6.18 -9.12 -2.69
CA VAL A 40 -6.71 -8.53 -1.47
C VAL A 40 -6.41 -7.03 -1.46
N VAL A 41 -7.47 -6.23 -1.34
CA VAL A 41 -7.41 -4.77 -1.16
C VAL A 41 -7.92 -4.46 0.25
N PRO A 42 -7.09 -4.00 1.19
CA PRO A 42 -7.50 -3.89 2.59
C PRO A 42 -8.29 -2.60 2.89
N PHE A 43 -9.02 -2.09 1.89
CA PHE A 43 -9.77 -0.82 1.92
C PHE A 43 -11.15 -0.98 1.26
N PRO A 44 -12.14 -0.11 1.60
CA PRO A 44 -13.51 -0.25 1.10
C PRO A 44 -13.60 -0.11 -0.44
N PRO A 45 -14.58 -0.73 -1.09
CA PRO A 45 -14.89 -0.48 -2.49
C PRO A 45 -15.08 1.02 -2.79
N GLY A 46 -14.59 1.48 -3.94
CA GLY A 46 -14.65 2.90 -4.31
C GLY A 46 -13.64 3.81 -3.61
N SER A 47 -12.79 3.27 -2.73
CA SER A 47 -11.60 3.98 -2.26
C SER A 47 -10.52 4.04 -3.34
N SER A 48 -9.56 4.96 -3.23
CA SER A 48 -8.48 5.10 -4.22
C SER A 48 -7.68 3.80 -4.44
N PRO A 49 -7.30 3.01 -3.42
CA PRO A 49 -6.68 1.70 -3.63
C PRO A 49 -7.55 0.73 -4.43
N ASP A 50 -8.86 0.67 -4.17
CA ASP A 50 -9.79 -0.20 -4.90
C ASP A 50 -9.90 0.20 -6.38
N ILE A 51 -10.07 1.49 -6.66
CA ILE A 51 -10.17 2.02 -8.04
C ILE A 51 -8.89 1.71 -8.83
N LEU A 52 -7.72 1.93 -8.23
CA LEU A 52 -6.45 1.68 -8.90
C LEU A 52 -6.13 0.19 -9.03
N ALA A 53 -6.48 -0.64 -8.05
CA ALA A 53 -6.40 -2.10 -8.18
C ALA A 53 -7.28 -2.61 -9.34
N ARG A 54 -8.52 -2.11 -9.46
CA ARG A 54 -9.41 -2.43 -10.60
C ARG A 54 -8.80 -2.05 -11.94
N THR A 55 -8.22 -0.85 -12.02
CA THR A 55 -7.57 -0.31 -13.23
C THR A 55 -6.47 -1.24 -13.77
N ILE A 56 -5.71 -1.90 -12.90
CA ILE A 56 -4.63 -2.81 -13.30
C ILE A 56 -5.05 -4.28 -13.37
N SER A 57 -6.13 -4.67 -12.68
CA SER A 57 -6.58 -6.06 -12.58
C SER A 57 -7.00 -6.67 -13.91
N GLU A 58 -7.74 -5.92 -14.73
CA GLU A 58 -8.20 -6.37 -16.04
C GLU A 58 -7.03 -6.62 -17.02
N PRO A 59 -6.11 -5.67 -17.26
CA PRO A 59 -4.97 -5.93 -18.14
C PRO A 59 -4.02 -6.99 -17.57
N LEU A 60 -3.93 -7.14 -16.24
CA LEU A 60 -3.16 -8.23 -15.63
C LEU A 60 -3.81 -9.59 -15.88
N ALA A 61 -5.14 -9.67 -15.77
CA ALA A 61 -5.88 -10.89 -16.08
C ALA A 61 -5.66 -11.33 -17.53
N GLN A 62 -5.69 -10.39 -18.47
CA GLN A 62 -5.39 -10.64 -19.88
C GLN A 62 -3.95 -11.12 -20.10
N ALA A 63 -2.99 -10.51 -19.41
CA ALA A 63 -1.57 -10.86 -19.54
C ALA A 63 -1.20 -12.22 -18.94
N LEU A 64 -1.93 -12.66 -17.91
CA LEU A 64 -1.71 -13.92 -17.22
C LEU A 64 -2.64 -15.05 -17.70
N GLY A 65 -3.68 -14.74 -18.49
CA GLY A 65 -4.65 -15.72 -18.97
C GLY A 65 -5.57 -16.26 -17.87
N GLN A 66 -5.57 -15.65 -16.68
CA GLN A 66 -6.39 -16.05 -15.54
C GLN A 66 -7.10 -14.84 -14.92
N PRO A 67 -8.34 -14.99 -14.42
CA PRO A 67 -9.04 -13.90 -13.75
C PRO A 67 -8.28 -13.37 -12.54
N ILE A 68 -8.28 -12.05 -12.35
CA ILE A 68 -7.89 -11.40 -11.10
C ILE A 68 -9.17 -11.03 -10.34
N VAL A 69 -9.41 -11.67 -9.20
CA VAL A 69 -10.56 -11.43 -8.32
C VAL A 69 -10.16 -10.45 -7.23
N ILE A 70 -10.84 -9.31 -7.13
CA ILE A 70 -10.57 -8.31 -6.08
C ILE A 70 -11.37 -8.62 -4.83
N ASP A 71 -10.67 -8.80 -3.71
CA ASP A 71 -11.23 -9.08 -2.39
C ASP A 71 -11.01 -7.92 -1.43
N ASN A 72 -12.03 -7.09 -1.19
CA ASN A 72 -11.93 -5.99 -0.23
C ASN A 72 -11.99 -6.53 1.23
N LYS A 73 -10.90 -6.37 2.00
CA LYS A 73 -10.76 -6.83 3.40
C LYS A 73 -10.44 -5.66 4.35
N THR A 74 -11.45 -4.88 4.69
CA THR A 74 -11.30 -3.62 5.45
C THR A 74 -11.00 -3.82 6.93
N GLY A 75 -10.30 -2.85 7.53
CA GLY A 75 -10.23 -2.67 8.98
C GLY A 75 -8.83 -2.36 9.50
N ALA A 76 -8.75 -1.68 10.65
CA ALA A 76 -7.51 -1.27 11.32
C ALA A 76 -6.49 -0.58 10.40
N GLY A 77 -6.94 0.40 9.60
CA GLY A 77 -6.06 1.13 8.65
C GLY A 77 -5.48 0.27 7.52
N GLY A 78 -6.02 -0.92 7.31
CA GLY A 78 -5.59 -1.90 6.32
C GLY A 78 -4.86 -3.11 6.91
N ASN A 79 -4.50 -3.07 8.20
CA ASN A 79 -3.72 -4.11 8.85
C ASN A 79 -4.41 -5.48 8.82
N ILE A 80 -5.75 -5.54 8.88
CA ILE A 80 -6.47 -6.82 8.85
C ILE A 80 -6.25 -7.54 7.52
N GLY A 81 -6.48 -6.87 6.40
CA GLY A 81 -6.29 -7.48 5.09
C GLY A 81 -4.82 -7.75 4.76
N THR A 82 -3.91 -6.87 5.21
CA THR A 82 -2.46 -7.12 5.09
C THR A 82 -2.03 -8.38 5.85
N ARG A 83 -2.47 -8.55 7.10
CA ARG A 83 -2.21 -9.75 7.89
C ARG A 83 -2.76 -11.03 7.24
N ILE A 84 -3.93 -10.96 6.62
CA ILE A 84 -4.52 -12.09 5.88
C ILE A 84 -3.58 -12.55 4.76
N VAL A 85 -3.00 -11.62 4.00
CA VAL A 85 -2.07 -11.98 2.91
C VAL A 85 -0.73 -12.46 3.46
N ALA A 86 -0.19 -11.81 4.50
CA ALA A 86 1.05 -12.24 5.15
C ALA A 86 1.01 -13.71 5.62
N GLN A 87 -0.18 -14.23 5.94
CA GLN A 87 -0.42 -15.60 6.39
C GLN A 87 -0.95 -16.55 5.28
N ALA A 88 -1.10 -16.05 4.05
CA ALA A 88 -1.60 -16.84 2.93
C ALA A 88 -0.54 -17.82 2.41
N LYS A 89 -0.96 -18.80 1.61
CA LYS A 89 -0.03 -19.72 0.94
C LYS A 89 0.89 -18.94 0.00
N PRO A 90 2.20 -19.16 0.03
CA PRO A 90 3.17 -18.50 -0.85
C PRO A 90 3.18 -19.14 -2.25
N ASP A 91 2.02 -19.29 -2.88
CA ASP A 91 1.85 -19.99 -4.16
C ASP A 91 1.51 -19.04 -5.33
N GLY A 92 1.57 -17.72 -5.11
CA GLY A 92 1.31 -16.71 -6.13
C GLY A 92 -0.17 -16.45 -6.44
N TYR A 93 -1.12 -17.12 -5.78
CA TYR A 93 -2.55 -16.92 -6.02
C TYR A 93 -3.22 -15.93 -5.06
N THR A 94 -2.47 -15.40 -4.09
CA THR A 94 -2.93 -14.33 -3.19
C THR A 94 -1.96 -13.15 -3.27
N LEU A 95 -2.45 -12.02 -3.79
CA LEU A 95 -1.72 -10.77 -3.90
C LEU A 95 -2.28 -9.79 -2.88
N LEU A 96 -1.41 -8.92 -2.38
CA LEU A 96 -1.78 -7.76 -1.58
C LEU A 96 -1.64 -6.51 -2.45
N TYR A 97 -2.71 -5.76 -2.63
CA TYR A 97 -2.63 -4.37 -3.09
C TYR A 97 -2.86 -3.46 -1.88
N THR A 98 -1.84 -2.74 -1.44
CA THR A 98 -1.91 -1.93 -0.22
C THR A 98 -1.27 -0.55 -0.39
N ILE A 99 -1.24 0.21 0.70
CA ILE A 99 -0.63 1.53 0.78
C ILE A 99 0.51 1.55 1.80
N ASN A 100 1.16 2.69 1.97
CA ASN A 100 2.28 2.87 2.89
C ASN A 100 1.97 2.57 4.36
N GLY A 101 0.79 2.94 4.87
CA GLY A 101 0.44 2.77 6.29
C GLY A 101 0.72 1.35 6.83
N PRO A 102 0.07 0.31 6.29
CA PRO A 102 0.30 -1.08 6.71
C PRO A 102 1.75 -1.57 6.56
N LEU A 103 2.54 -1.00 5.65
CA LEU A 103 3.90 -1.48 5.36
C LEU A 103 5.00 -0.73 6.13
N VAL A 104 4.73 0.50 6.55
CA VAL A 104 5.76 1.44 7.02
C VAL A 104 5.51 1.87 8.46
N THR A 105 4.31 2.35 8.75
CA THR A 105 4.01 3.05 10.01
C THR A 105 3.35 2.13 11.02
N ALA A 106 2.55 1.18 10.55
CA ALA A 106 1.87 0.21 11.40
C ALA A 106 2.81 -0.62 12.30
N PRO A 107 4.00 -1.08 11.84
CA PRO A 107 4.96 -1.80 12.70
C PRO A 107 5.39 -1.05 13.96
N THR A 108 5.39 0.27 13.91
CA THR A 108 5.85 1.12 15.02
C THR A 108 4.70 1.56 15.91
N LEU A 109 3.51 1.73 15.32
CA LEU A 109 2.30 2.15 16.04
C LEU A 109 1.59 1.01 16.76
N TYR A 110 1.64 -0.21 16.22
CA TYR A 110 1.02 -1.42 16.79
C TYR A 110 2.11 -2.39 17.27
N LYS A 111 2.65 -2.13 18.45
CA LYS A 111 3.72 -2.91 19.09
C LYS A 111 3.29 -4.30 19.52
N LYS A 112 1.99 -4.52 19.77
CA LYS A 112 1.48 -5.79 20.34
C LYS A 112 0.54 -6.54 19.41
N THR A 113 -0.26 -5.83 18.62
CA THR A 113 -1.44 -6.41 17.97
C THR A 113 -1.36 -6.50 16.45
N LEU A 114 -0.28 -6.00 15.83
CA LEU A 114 -0.16 -5.94 14.37
C LEU A 114 -0.29 -7.34 13.73
N GLY A 115 0.50 -8.30 14.23
CA GLY A 115 0.44 -9.70 13.82
C GLY A 115 1.02 -10.01 12.43
N TYR A 116 1.89 -9.14 11.91
CA TYR A 116 2.75 -9.39 10.76
C TYR A 116 3.96 -8.43 10.78
N ASP A 117 5.04 -8.81 10.12
CA ASP A 117 6.20 -7.98 9.80
C ASP A 117 6.25 -7.76 8.27
N PRO A 118 6.13 -6.49 7.78
CA PRO A 118 6.13 -6.22 6.34
C PRO A 118 7.38 -6.65 5.58
N LEU A 119 8.54 -6.73 6.25
CA LEU A 119 9.82 -7.07 5.61
C LEU A 119 10.17 -8.56 5.75
N GLN A 120 9.50 -9.30 6.66
CA GLN A 120 9.72 -10.73 6.84
C GLN A 120 8.59 -11.59 6.26
N ASP A 121 7.33 -11.14 6.36
CA ASP A 121 6.16 -11.96 6.02
C ASP A 121 5.61 -11.66 4.61
N LEU A 122 6.11 -10.61 3.95
CA LEU A 122 5.71 -10.19 2.61
C LEU A 122 6.92 -10.00 1.69
N ALA A 123 6.74 -10.36 0.43
CA ALA A 123 7.70 -10.11 -0.66
C ALA A 123 7.16 -8.98 -1.57
N PRO A 124 7.92 -7.87 -1.73
CA PRO A 124 7.56 -6.81 -2.66
C PRO A 124 7.51 -7.28 -4.12
N VAL A 125 6.52 -6.80 -4.88
CA VAL A 125 6.44 -7.03 -6.32
C VAL A 125 6.74 -5.74 -7.08
N THR A 126 5.97 -4.67 -6.85
CA THR A 126 6.21 -3.37 -7.49
C THR A 126 5.50 -2.25 -6.75
N LEU A 127 6.09 -1.06 -6.77
CA LEU A 127 5.36 0.18 -6.53
C LEU A 127 4.40 0.43 -7.70
N VAL A 128 3.17 0.88 -7.42
CA VAL A 128 2.15 1.11 -8.45
C VAL A 128 2.10 2.57 -8.86
N GLY A 129 1.96 3.45 -7.86
CA GLY A 129 1.88 4.88 -8.11
C GLY A 129 1.94 5.71 -6.84
N THR A 130 2.18 6.99 -7.02
CA THR A 130 2.31 7.99 -5.96
C THR A 130 1.34 9.15 -6.17
N SER A 131 0.94 9.80 -5.08
CA SER A 131 0.11 11.00 -5.11
C SER A 131 0.44 11.87 -3.90
N PRO A 132 0.68 13.18 -4.06
CA PRO A 132 0.77 14.08 -2.92
C PRO A 132 -0.60 14.16 -2.24
N ASN A 133 -0.61 14.31 -0.92
CA ASN A 133 -1.82 14.71 -0.21
C ASN A 133 -2.06 16.21 -0.38
N VAL A 134 -3.31 16.62 -0.20
CA VAL A 134 -3.75 18.02 -0.19
C VAL A 134 -4.39 18.38 1.14
N LEU A 135 -4.01 19.52 1.72
CA LEU A 135 -4.68 20.08 2.88
C LEU A 135 -6.05 20.61 2.46
N THR A 136 -7.10 19.94 2.91
CA THR A 136 -8.48 20.23 2.53
C THR A 136 -9.26 20.75 3.72
N VAL A 137 -10.06 21.81 3.52
CA VAL A 137 -10.89 22.45 4.55
C VAL A 137 -12.30 22.74 4.00
N PRO A 138 -13.34 22.96 4.84
CA PRO A 138 -14.68 23.28 4.37
C PRO A 138 -14.73 24.56 3.51
N GLY A 139 -15.56 24.55 2.48
CA GLY A 139 -15.65 25.64 1.50
C GLY A 139 -16.27 26.91 2.07
N ASN A 140 -17.12 26.76 3.08
CA ASN A 140 -17.81 27.84 3.77
C ASN A 140 -16.99 28.48 4.90
N LEU A 141 -15.75 28.02 5.17
CA LEU A 141 -14.88 28.69 6.15
C LEU A 141 -14.53 30.10 5.66
N LYS A 142 -15.05 31.10 6.39
CA LYS A 142 -14.79 32.51 6.13
C LYS A 142 -13.34 32.84 6.48
N ASN A 143 -12.70 33.66 5.65
CA ASN A 143 -11.33 34.16 5.86
C ASN A 143 -10.24 33.09 5.96
N VAL A 144 -10.50 31.86 5.49
CA VAL A 144 -9.50 30.79 5.37
C VAL A 144 -9.26 30.51 3.89
N ASN A 145 -8.18 31.06 3.34
CA ASN A 145 -7.79 30.88 1.93
C ASN A 145 -6.31 30.49 1.76
N SER A 146 -5.57 30.37 2.86
CA SER A 146 -4.16 29.98 2.89
C SER A 146 -3.88 29.09 4.10
N VAL A 147 -2.72 28.44 4.12
CA VAL A 147 -2.29 27.64 5.28
C VAL A 147 -2.14 28.55 6.51
N GLN A 148 -1.66 29.78 6.35
CA GLN A 148 -1.48 30.72 7.45
C GLN A 148 -2.82 31.19 8.04
N ASP A 149 -3.83 31.40 7.19
CA ASP A 149 -5.18 31.69 7.68
C ASP A 149 -5.76 30.53 8.48
N PHE A 150 -5.56 29.30 8.01
CA PHE A 150 -6.00 28.10 8.72
C PHE A 150 -5.32 27.99 10.09
N VAL A 151 -3.99 28.16 10.14
CA VAL A 151 -3.22 28.13 11.39
C VAL A 151 -3.71 29.19 12.37
N ARG A 152 -3.97 30.42 11.90
CA ARG A 152 -4.53 31.49 12.72
C ARG A 152 -5.90 31.11 13.28
N MET A 153 -6.80 30.61 12.44
CA MET A 153 -8.13 30.14 12.86
C MET A 153 -8.02 29.05 13.93
N VAL A 154 -7.15 28.05 13.75
CA VAL A 154 -6.99 26.98 14.75
C VAL A 154 -6.44 27.53 16.07
N LYS A 155 -5.48 28.46 16.05
CA LYS A 155 -4.96 29.10 17.27
C LYS A 155 -6.01 29.89 18.05
N GLU A 156 -6.97 30.51 17.35
CA GLU A 156 -8.08 31.24 17.97
C GLU A 156 -9.11 30.31 18.65
N HIS A 157 -9.31 29.10 18.12
CA HIS A 157 -10.33 28.15 18.59
C HIS A 157 -9.76 27.03 19.48
N GLY A 158 -8.44 26.88 19.53
CA GLY A 158 -7.75 25.85 20.32
C GLY A 158 -8.15 24.42 19.92
N SER A 159 -8.11 23.51 20.89
CA SER A 159 -8.40 22.07 20.73
C SER A 159 -9.87 21.73 20.45
N SER A 160 -10.73 22.72 20.22
CA SER A 160 -12.15 22.50 19.89
C SER A 160 -12.38 22.04 18.44
N LEU A 161 -11.35 22.10 17.60
CA LEU A 161 -11.44 21.72 16.20
C LEU A 161 -10.96 20.29 15.96
N ASN A 162 -11.59 19.65 14.97
CA ASN A 162 -11.33 18.27 14.61
C ASN A 162 -10.69 18.18 13.22
N TYR A 163 -9.87 17.17 13.01
CA TYR A 163 -9.40 16.80 11.68
C TYR A 163 -9.63 15.31 11.40
N GLY A 164 -9.78 14.96 10.12
CA GLY A 164 -10.03 13.59 9.68
C GLY A 164 -8.85 12.92 8.97
N SER A 165 -8.77 11.60 9.07
CA SER A 165 -7.89 10.76 8.25
C SER A 165 -8.53 9.39 7.99
N VAL A 166 -7.86 8.54 7.20
CA VAL A 166 -8.27 7.13 6.97
C VAL A 166 -7.84 6.18 8.08
N GLY A 167 -7.55 6.72 9.26
CA GLY A 167 -7.17 5.97 10.45
C GLY A 167 -5.80 6.37 10.98
N PRO A 168 -5.50 6.01 12.24
CA PRO A 168 -4.24 6.32 12.85
C PRO A 168 -3.08 5.62 12.11
N GLY A 169 -1.98 6.35 11.92
CA GLY A 169 -0.79 5.88 11.20
C GLY A 169 -0.83 6.02 9.69
N SER A 170 -1.97 6.33 9.09
CA SER A 170 -2.02 6.67 7.66
C SER A 170 -1.16 7.88 7.33
N SER A 171 -0.72 8.01 6.07
CA SER A 171 0.03 9.19 5.59
C SER A 171 -0.68 10.51 5.93
N ALA A 172 -2.01 10.53 5.79
CA ALA A 172 -2.84 11.68 6.14
C ALA A 172 -2.81 12.02 7.64
N HIS A 173 -2.89 11.01 8.51
CA HIS A 173 -2.79 11.20 9.97
C HIS A 173 -1.43 11.76 10.35
N LEU A 174 -0.35 11.11 9.91
CA LEU A 174 1.00 11.54 10.28
C LEU A 174 1.37 12.90 9.66
N ALA A 175 0.84 13.23 8.48
CA ALA A 175 0.96 14.57 7.91
C ALA A 175 0.27 15.62 8.80
N MET A 176 -0.94 15.35 9.30
CA MET A 176 -1.62 16.26 10.21
C MET A 176 -0.88 16.41 11.54
N GLU A 177 -0.39 15.32 12.14
CA GLU A 177 0.38 15.40 13.39
C GLU A 177 1.72 16.13 13.20
N MET A 178 2.43 15.89 12.09
CA MET A 178 3.63 16.65 11.75
C MET A 178 3.33 18.14 11.50
N PHE A 179 2.19 18.45 10.88
CA PHE A 179 1.77 19.83 10.66
C PHE A 179 1.38 20.52 11.98
N LYS A 180 0.64 19.85 12.86
CA LYS A 180 0.29 20.31 14.20
C LYS A 180 1.54 20.69 14.99
N GLU A 181 2.52 19.79 15.03
CA GLU A 181 3.79 20.01 15.73
C GLU A 181 4.55 21.21 15.18
N ARG A 182 4.77 21.27 13.86
CA ARG A 182 5.53 22.35 13.23
C ARG A 182 4.82 23.71 13.26
N ALA A 183 3.48 23.72 13.20
CA ALA A 183 2.70 24.96 13.22
C ALA A 183 2.40 25.46 14.65
N GLY A 184 2.62 24.62 15.67
CA GLY A 184 2.22 24.89 17.04
C GLY A 184 0.70 25.06 17.16
N ILE A 185 -0.05 24.14 16.57
CA ILE A 185 -1.52 24.09 16.63
C ILE A 185 -1.98 22.76 17.20
N ASP A 186 -3.17 22.74 17.80
CA ASP A 186 -3.78 21.52 18.33
C ASP A 186 -5.17 21.29 17.75
N MET A 187 -5.48 20.03 17.46
CA MET A 187 -6.72 19.56 16.85
C MET A 187 -6.91 18.08 17.19
N ALA A 188 -8.15 17.68 17.46
CA ALA A 188 -8.50 16.29 17.74
C ALA A 188 -8.56 15.46 16.45
N HIS A 189 -7.95 14.27 16.48
CA HIS A 189 -7.99 13.33 15.35
C HIS A 189 -9.26 12.48 15.37
N ILE A 190 -9.99 12.47 14.26
CA ILE A 190 -11.17 11.62 14.04
C ILE A 190 -10.86 10.61 12.92
N PRO A 191 -10.72 9.31 13.22
CA PRO A 191 -10.43 8.30 12.20
C PRO A 191 -11.69 7.85 11.44
N TYR A 192 -11.56 7.67 10.13
CA TYR A 192 -12.61 7.15 9.25
C TYR A 192 -12.13 5.92 8.47
N ALA A 193 -13.06 5.12 7.95
CA ALA A 193 -12.74 3.91 7.17
C ALA A 193 -12.12 4.21 5.79
N GLY A 194 -12.22 5.44 5.29
CA GLY A 194 -11.72 5.85 3.98
C GLY A 194 -11.96 7.35 3.72
N PHE A 195 -11.30 7.88 2.69
CA PHE A 195 -11.42 9.29 2.32
C PHE A 195 -12.84 9.72 1.88
N PRO A 196 -13.71 8.87 1.27
CA PRO A 196 -15.10 9.25 1.01
C PRO A 196 -15.87 9.68 2.27
N GLN A 197 -15.62 9.03 3.41
CA GLN A 197 -16.21 9.43 4.68
C GLN A 197 -15.57 10.72 5.23
N VAL A 198 -14.24 10.86 5.12
CA VAL A 198 -13.52 12.08 5.54
C VAL A 198 -14.05 13.31 4.80
N ILE A 199 -14.16 13.25 3.47
CA ILE A 199 -14.61 14.42 2.70
C ILE A 199 -16.07 14.77 2.98
N SER A 200 -16.92 13.77 3.22
CA SER A 200 -18.32 13.99 3.61
C SER A 200 -18.40 14.70 4.96
N ALA A 201 -17.56 14.32 5.92
CA ALA A 201 -17.48 14.96 7.23
C ALA A 201 -16.92 16.40 7.16
N ILE A 202 -15.97 16.68 6.26
CA ILE A 202 -15.52 18.06 5.98
C ILE A 202 -16.67 18.91 5.42
N ILE A 203 -17.41 18.37 4.44
CA ILE A 203 -18.55 19.07 3.82
C ILE A 203 -19.67 19.33 4.84
N GLY A 204 -19.94 18.35 5.70
CA GLY A 204 -20.92 18.46 6.78
C GLY A 204 -20.50 19.38 7.92
N GLY A 205 -19.20 19.65 8.06
CA GLY A 205 -18.65 20.50 9.13
C GLY A 205 -18.31 19.77 10.42
N ASP A 206 -18.40 18.43 10.45
CA ASP A 206 -18.04 17.61 11.62
C ASP A 206 -16.53 17.69 11.92
N ILE A 207 -15.72 17.91 10.88
CA ILE A 207 -14.27 18.13 10.95
C ILE A 207 -13.86 19.34 10.09
N GLN A 208 -12.83 20.07 10.51
CA GLN A 208 -12.42 21.33 9.89
C GLN A 208 -11.23 21.19 8.94
N ALA A 209 -10.54 20.04 8.96
CA ALA A 209 -9.46 19.79 8.02
C ALA A 209 -9.20 18.30 7.82
N GLY A 210 -8.44 18.01 6.76
CA GLY A 210 -7.74 16.76 6.61
C GLY A 210 -6.76 16.84 5.45
N PHE A 211 -5.59 16.20 5.61
CA PHE A 211 -4.80 15.81 4.46
C PHE A 211 -5.47 14.62 3.77
N MET A 212 -5.63 14.68 2.46
CA MET A 212 -6.18 13.55 1.70
C MET A 212 -5.67 13.53 0.26
N VAL A 213 -5.89 12.41 -0.42
CA VAL A 213 -5.55 12.32 -1.85
C VAL A 213 -6.41 13.27 -2.70
N PRO A 214 -5.86 13.82 -3.80
CA PRO A 214 -6.52 14.88 -4.56
C PRO A 214 -7.75 14.39 -5.33
N ALA A 215 -7.82 13.10 -5.70
CA ALA A 215 -8.99 12.49 -6.35
C ALA A 215 -10.30 12.72 -5.60
N ILE A 216 -10.22 12.85 -4.27
CA ILE A 216 -11.39 13.03 -3.41
C ILE A 216 -11.69 14.53 -3.22
N ALA A 217 -10.65 15.34 -3.02
CA ALA A 217 -10.81 16.76 -2.72
C ALA A 217 -11.13 17.60 -3.97
N VAL A 218 -10.44 17.37 -5.10
CA VAL A 218 -10.50 18.26 -6.27
C VAL A 218 -11.91 18.36 -6.87
N PRO A 219 -12.69 17.27 -7.06
CA PRO A 219 -14.07 17.40 -7.52
C PRO A 219 -14.92 18.26 -6.58
N GLN A 220 -14.76 18.11 -5.26
CA GLN A 220 -15.51 18.89 -4.28
C GLN A 220 -15.05 20.35 -4.20
N THR A 221 -13.78 20.63 -4.50
CA THR A 221 -13.26 21.99 -4.64
C THR A 221 -13.84 22.71 -5.85
N ARG A 222 -13.98 22.01 -6.99
CA ARG A 222 -14.63 22.56 -8.19
C ARG A 222 -16.09 22.95 -7.94
N ASP A 223 -16.79 22.17 -7.11
CA ASP A 223 -18.16 22.46 -6.67
C ASP A 223 -18.24 23.54 -5.57
N GLY A 224 -17.11 24.07 -5.08
CA GLY A 224 -17.06 25.05 -4.00
C GLY A 224 -17.41 24.51 -2.60
N LYS A 225 -17.58 23.19 -2.44
CA LYS A 225 -17.95 22.55 -1.17
C LYS A 225 -16.78 22.48 -0.19
N VAL A 226 -15.56 22.41 -0.69
CA VAL A 226 -14.30 22.44 0.08
C VAL A 226 -13.28 23.35 -0.59
N LYS A 227 -12.21 23.71 0.13
CA LYS A 227 -11.03 24.38 -0.41
C LYS A 227 -9.80 23.51 -0.23
N ILE A 228 -8.89 23.54 -1.19
CA ILE A 228 -7.55 22.98 -1.05
C ILE A 228 -6.58 24.13 -0.79
N LEU A 229 -5.80 24.04 0.29
CA LEU A 229 -4.88 25.09 0.72
C LEU A 229 -3.43 24.85 0.28
N ALA A 230 -2.99 23.59 0.22
CA ALA A 230 -1.63 23.23 -0.17
C ALA A 230 -1.49 21.75 -0.54
N VAL A 231 -0.45 21.43 -1.32
CA VAL A 231 0.02 20.05 -1.59
C VAL A 231 1.19 19.68 -0.69
N THR A 232 1.35 18.39 -0.40
CA THR A 232 2.43 17.84 0.43
C THR A 232 3.63 17.31 -0.35
N SER A 233 3.72 17.56 -1.66
CA SER A 233 4.95 17.33 -2.42
C SER A 233 5.95 18.46 -2.19
N LEU A 234 7.24 18.13 -2.23
CA LEU A 234 8.31 19.13 -2.10
C LEU A 234 8.31 20.13 -3.26
N GLN A 235 7.93 19.67 -4.46
CA GLN A 235 7.79 20.49 -5.66
C GLN A 235 6.30 20.65 -6.05
N PRO A 236 5.93 21.72 -6.76
CA PRO A 236 4.61 21.85 -7.35
C PRO A 236 4.24 20.61 -8.15
N SER A 237 2.97 20.21 -8.09
CA SER A 237 2.48 19.02 -8.77
C SER A 237 1.90 19.39 -10.12
N ASP A 238 2.39 18.77 -11.20
CA ASP A 238 1.89 18.98 -12.56
C ASP A 238 0.41 18.57 -12.72
N THR A 239 -0.05 17.63 -11.90
CA THR A 239 -1.47 17.19 -11.89
C THR A 239 -2.37 18.12 -11.07
N LEU A 240 -1.79 19.06 -10.31
CA LEU A 240 -2.49 20.03 -9.46
C LEU A 240 -1.94 21.45 -9.69
N PRO A 241 -2.03 21.98 -10.93
CA PRO A 241 -1.45 23.28 -11.24
C PRO A 241 -2.09 24.39 -10.41
N GLY A 242 -1.26 25.30 -9.90
CA GLY A 242 -1.68 26.48 -9.14
C GLY A 242 -1.89 26.26 -7.63
N ILE A 243 -1.76 25.03 -7.13
CA ILE A 243 -1.83 24.75 -5.68
C ILE A 243 -0.42 24.88 -5.07
N PRO A 244 -0.20 25.73 -4.05
CA PRO A 244 1.12 25.89 -3.44
C PRO A 244 1.54 24.64 -2.65
N THR A 245 2.84 24.44 -2.47
CA THR A 245 3.36 23.37 -1.61
C THR A 245 3.33 23.79 -0.14
N MET A 246 3.25 22.84 0.79
CA MET A 246 3.44 23.13 2.22
C MET A 246 4.77 23.85 2.48
N ALA A 247 5.83 23.48 1.73
CA ALA A 247 7.13 24.15 1.78
C ALA A 247 7.07 25.64 1.43
N SER A 248 6.37 26.02 0.34
CA SER A 248 6.20 27.43 -0.01
C SER A 248 5.25 28.18 0.92
N GLN A 249 4.55 27.46 1.80
CA GLN A 249 3.66 28.00 2.83
C GLN A 249 4.33 28.10 4.21
N GLY A 250 5.66 27.98 4.28
CA GLY A 250 6.44 28.17 5.51
C GLY A 250 6.75 26.88 6.28
N TYR A 251 6.53 25.72 5.66
CA TYR A 251 6.85 24.41 6.24
C TYR A 251 7.91 23.70 5.39
N PRO A 252 9.19 24.13 5.45
CA PRO A 252 10.26 23.54 4.64
C PRO A 252 10.37 22.04 4.89
N ASP A 253 10.74 21.28 3.84
CA ASP A 253 10.87 19.81 3.87
C ASP A 253 9.61 19.07 4.36
N PHE A 254 8.43 19.71 4.26
CA PHE A 254 7.16 19.06 4.55
C PHE A 254 6.77 18.17 3.37
N GLU A 255 7.04 16.88 3.50
CA GLU A 255 6.65 15.88 2.52
C GLU A 255 5.76 14.80 3.12
N ALA A 256 4.63 14.53 2.47
CA ALA A 256 3.76 13.41 2.82
C ALA A 256 3.11 12.83 1.56
N ILE A 257 3.79 11.89 0.91
CA ILE A 257 3.32 11.24 -0.31
C ILE A 257 2.55 9.97 0.03
N SER A 258 1.34 9.85 -0.52
CA SER A 258 0.59 8.60 -0.54
C SER A 258 1.08 7.74 -1.69
N TRP A 259 1.26 6.44 -1.46
CA TRP A 259 1.65 5.51 -2.52
C TRP A 259 1.03 4.14 -2.32
N ASN A 260 0.86 3.44 -3.44
CA ASN A 260 0.27 2.11 -3.50
C ASN A 260 1.29 1.11 -4.02
N ALA A 261 1.26 -0.12 -3.51
CA ALA A 261 2.18 -1.18 -3.87
C ALA A 261 1.47 -2.53 -3.97
N ILE A 262 2.07 -3.44 -4.75
CA ILE A 262 1.70 -4.85 -4.79
C ILE A 262 2.78 -5.68 -4.11
N LEU A 263 2.34 -6.61 -3.26
CA LEU A 263 3.16 -7.58 -2.55
C LEU A 263 2.50 -8.96 -2.62
N VAL A 264 3.26 -9.99 -2.30
CA VAL A 264 2.81 -11.39 -2.14
C VAL A 264 3.36 -11.94 -0.82
N PRO A 265 2.94 -13.13 -0.34
CA PRO A 265 3.57 -13.75 0.84
C PRO A 265 5.08 -13.97 0.63
N ALA A 266 5.88 -13.82 1.69
CA ALA A 266 7.35 -13.77 1.61
C ALA A 266 8.01 -14.93 0.84
N GLU A 267 7.52 -16.15 1.04
CA GLU A 267 8.13 -17.35 0.46
C GLU A 267 7.65 -17.65 -0.98
N THR A 268 6.95 -16.70 -1.63
CA THR A 268 6.45 -16.90 -3.00
C THR A 268 7.63 -17.13 -3.96
N PRO A 269 7.61 -18.17 -4.81
CA PRO A 269 8.71 -18.48 -5.72
C PRO A 269 9.15 -17.29 -6.57
N MET A 270 10.47 -17.06 -6.66
CA MET A 270 11.04 -15.93 -7.41
C MET A 270 10.55 -15.84 -8.86
N PRO A 271 10.41 -16.94 -9.63
CA PRO A 271 9.89 -16.86 -11.00
C PRO A 271 8.47 -16.27 -11.09
N ILE A 272 7.63 -16.45 -10.07
CA ILE A 272 6.29 -15.86 -9.99
C ILE A 272 6.40 -14.35 -9.72
N ILE A 273 7.26 -13.94 -8.79
CA ILE A 273 7.50 -12.53 -8.47
C ILE A 273 8.03 -11.79 -9.70
N GLU A 274 9.00 -12.37 -10.40
CA GLU A 274 9.58 -11.83 -11.64
C GLU A 274 8.52 -11.70 -12.74
N ARG A 275 7.68 -12.72 -12.93
CA ARG A 275 6.59 -12.68 -13.90
C ARG A 275 5.57 -11.59 -13.57
N LEU A 276 5.14 -11.49 -12.31
CA LEU A 276 4.23 -10.45 -11.83
C LEU A 276 4.85 -9.06 -12.02
N ASN A 277 6.09 -8.87 -11.60
CA ASN A 277 6.80 -7.60 -11.72
C ASN A 277 6.88 -7.15 -13.19
N SER A 278 7.29 -8.05 -14.09
CA SER A 278 7.43 -7.75 -15.52
C SER A 278 6.10 -7.30 -16.14
N GLU A 279 5.03 -8.07 -15.92
CA GLU A 279 3.70 -7.73 -16.47
C GLU A 279 3.14 -6.45 -15.85
N LEU A 280 3.22 -6.31 -14.53
CA LEU A 280 2.73 -5.10 -13.84
C LEU A 280 3.51 -3.86 -14.29
N ASN A 281 4.82 -3.95 -14.45
CA ASN A 281 5.63 -2.82 -14.92
C ASN A 281 5.23 -2.40 -16.34
N ARG A 282 4.98 -3.35 -17.24
CA ARG A 282 4.46 -3.06 -18.59
C ARG A 282 3.08 -2.42 -18.53
N ILE A 283 2.19 -2.95 -17.69
CA ILE A 283 0.79 -2.49 -17.55
C ILE A 283 0.74 -1.08 -16.97
N ILE A 284 1.41 -0.84 -15.83
CA ILE A 284 1.45 0.46 -15.13
C ILE A 284 2.03 1.55 -16.03
N ASN A 285 3.00 1.21 -16.88
CA ASN A 285 3.61 2.15 -17.81
C ASN A 285 2.82 2.36 -19.11
N SER A 286 1.77 1.58 -19.38
CA SER A 286 0.98 1.72 -20.60
C SER A 286 0.16 3.02 -20.62
N ASP A 287 0.01 3.64 -21.80
CA ASP A 287 -0.75 4.90 -21.95
C ASP A 287 -2.18 4.81 -21.39
N ALA A 288 -2.83 3.66 -21.53
CA ALA A 288 -4.17 3.44 -21.02
C ALA A 288 -4.20 3.56 -19.48
N VAL A 289 -3.31 2.85 -18.79
CA VAL A 289 -3.23 2.91 -17.31
C VAL A 289 -2.72 4.26 -16.84
N ARG A 290 -1.71 4.84 -17.51
CA ARG A 290 -1.21 6.19 -17.19
C ARG A 290 -2.34 7.23 -17.23
N LYS A 291 -3.20 7.20 -18.25
CA LYS A 291 -4.38 8.08 -18.35
C LYS A 291 -5.38 7.85 -17.23
N GLN A 292 -5.71 6.59 -16.91
CA GLN A 292 -6.63 6.27 -15.82
C GLN A 292 -6.09 6.70 -14.45
N MET A 293 -4.79 6.50 -14.19
CA MET A 293 -4.14 6.96 -12.96
C MET A 293 -4.13 8.49 -12.85
N ALA A 294 -3.90 9.20 -13.95
CA ALA A 294 -3.93 10.65 -13.99
C ALA A 294 -5.31 11.22 -13.64
N LEU A 295 -6.41 10.55 -14.03
CA LEU A 295 -7.77 10.92 -13.61
C LEU A 295 -7.97 10.82 -12.09
N GLN A 296 -7.17 9.98 -11.42
CA GLN A 296 -7.13 9.83 -9.97
C GLN A 296 -6.02 10.66 -9.32
N TYR A 297 -5.34 11.54 -10.06
CA TYR A 297 -4.20 12.33 -9.57
C TYR A 297 -3.05 11.47 -9.01
N PHE A 298 -2.87 10.27 -9.56
CA PHE A 298 -1.73 9.41 -9.28
C PHE A 298 -0.73 9.44 -10.44
N THR A 299 0.55 9.51 -10.09
CA THR A 299 1.67 9.33 -11.01
C THR A 299 2.10 7.87 -11.01
N PRO A 300 2.14 7.19 -12.16
CA PRO A 300 2.67 5.83 -12.30
C PRO A 300 4.10 5.74 -11.77
N ALA A 301 4.40 4.72 -10.98
CA ALA A 301 5.69 4.58 -10.31
C ALA A 301 6.17 3.12 -10.24
N ALA A 302 5.90 2.33 -11.29
CA ALA A 302 6.43 0.98 -11.48
C ALA A 302 7.92 0.87 -11.08
N SER A 303 8.26 -0.18 -10.33
CA SER A 303 9.60 -0.37 -9.76
C SER A 303 10.06 -1.83 -9.84
N THR A 304 11.31 -2.09 -9.50
CA THR A 304 11.73 -3.47 -9.18
C THR A 304 11.30 -3.83 -7.74
N PRO A 305 11.29 -5.12 -7.38
CA PRO A 305 11.09 -5.56 -6.00
C PRO A 305 12.08 -4.89 -5.03
N GLU A 306 13.36 -4.83 -5.40
CA GLU A 306 14.43 -4.29 -4.55
C GLU A 306 14.25 -2.79 -4.30
N ALA A 307 13.87 -2.03 -5.33
CA ALA A 307 13.60 -0.60 -5.19
C ALA A 307 12.41 -0.33 -4.26
N LEU A 308 11.38 -1.19 -4.29
CA LEU A 308 10.26 -1.10 -3.35
C LEU A 308 10.69 -1.48 -1.92
N THR A 309 11.53 -2.50 -1.75
CA THR A 309 12.11 -2.86 -0.43
C THR A 309 12.86 -1.67 0.18
N VAL A 310 13.76 -1.04 -0.59
CA VAL A 310 14.51 0.15 -0.15
C VAL A 310 13.56 1.28 0.24
N ARG A 311 12.53 1.54 -0.57
CA ARG A 311 11.52 2.55 -0.24
C ARG A 311 10.82 2.27 1.10
N ILE A 312 10.42 1.03 1.34
CA ILE A 312 9.76 0.64 2.60
C ILE A 312 10.68 0.89 3.79
N GLN A 313 11.96 0.52 3.67
CA GLN A 313 12.97 0.71 4.71
C GLN A 313 13.24 2.20 4.99
N ASP A 314 13.46 3.01 3.96
CA ASP A 314 13.75 4.44 4.08
C ASP A 314 12.56 5.20 4.67
N GLU A 315 11.34 4.92 4.17
CA GLU A 315 10.15 5.55 4.74
C GLU A 315 9.90 5.11 6.17
N LYS A 316 10.20 3.84 6.52
CA LYS A 316 10.05 3.35 7.89
C LYS A 316 10.99 4.10 8.82
N ALA A 317 12.27 4.23 8.46
CA ALA A 317 13.23 5.00 9.23
C ALA A 317 12.78 6.46 9.44
N ARG A 318 12.27 7.11 8.37
CA ARG A 318 11.75 8.49 8.45
C ARG A 318 10.54 8.60 9.38
N TRP A 319 9.54 7.74 9.20
CA TRP A 319 8.29 7.84 9.96
C TRP A 319 8.43 7.37 11.40
N ASP A 320 9.33 6.43 11.69
CA ASP A 320 9.62 6.00 13.06
C ASP A 320 10.13 7.17 13.91
N GLN A 321 10.99 8.03 13.35
CA GLN A 321 11.45 9.24 14.03
C GLN A 321 10.29 10.19 14.35
N VAL A 322 9.36 10.39 13.41
CA VAL A 322 8.18 11.23 13.60
C VAL A 322 7.25 10.65 14.68
N ILE A 323 6.94 9.35 14.57
CA ILE A 323 6.06 8.64 15.51
C ILE A 323 6.64 8.68 16.93
N GLN A 324 7.94 8.45 17.08
CA GLN A 324 8.64 8.49 18.37
C GLN A 324 8.68 9.90 18.95
N LYS A 325 9.02 10.92 18.14
CA LYS A 325 9.04 12.32 18.56
C LYS A 325 7.68 12.79 19.08
N LEU A 326 6.60 12.29 18.47
CA LEU A 326 5.23 12.61 18.83
C LEU A 326 4.63 11.66 19.89
N ASN A 327 5.40 10.66 20.35
CA ASN A 327 4.98 9.65 21.31
C ASN A 327 3.65 8.96 20.94
N LEU A 328 3.46 8.65 19.65
CA LEU A 328 2.25 8.01 19.16
C LEU A 328 2.34 6.48 19.37
N SER A 329 1.27 5.89 19.90
CA SER A 329 1.09 4.44 20.05
C SER A 329 -0.40 4.11 19.87
N LEU A 330 -0.69 2.90 19.37
CA LEU A 330 -2.06 2.39 19.22
C LEU A 330 -2.32 1.13 20.06
N ASP A 331 -1.29 0.61 20.73
CA ASP A 331 -1.35 -0.43 21.76
C ASP A 331 -0.11 -0.42 22.69
#